data_AF-A0A7V0WMJ8-F1
#
_entry.id   AF-A0A7V0WMJ8-F1
#
_cell.length_a   1.000
_cell.length_b   1.000
_cell.length_c   1.000
_cell.angle_alpha   90.00
_cell.angle_beta   90.00
_cell.angle_gamma   90.00
#
_symmetry.space_group_name_H-M   'P 1'
#
loop_
_entity.id
_entity.type
_entity.pdbx_description
1 polymer ?
#
loop_
_entity_poly.entity_id
_entity_poly.type
_entity_poly.pdbx_seq_one_letter_code
_entity_poly.pdbx_strand_id
1 'polypeptide(L)'
;MTDDIKKLKDAFGQEPPLAPRRSAKKLAIERAMTAFDEKNSAQAQGTRPGTRLMDTATAVYETIIGRRSMRLTPALAGGASLGALVIAAMSATYIQTGSWNNPFSSQPSPAPQISKDTVVDSSSGKGAAGKAKEKLERAAGKAKTDRETRISAAPPPIARLRSEARPAAPAAGALPSFEAPAQDFAPARKRIARSPAQFRPRIAEPDRRAPGYYQDQGRDRFENIAPNPVKVASEDPVSTFSIDVDTASYSFMRSSLINNVLPPKDAVRVEELINYFPYDYAKPADKSVPFKASVSVFPSPWNADRKLMHIGIAGFDLKREEAPSSNLVFLLDTSGSMSAPNKLPLVVNSMKLLLETLRPDDTVAIVTYAGNAGTVLEPTQVKDKAKILSALNKLHSRGSTAGAEGIRQAYELARQNLKKDGVNRVILATDGDFNVGITDRNELKSFVERQRETGVFLSVLGFGRGNYNDALMQTLAQNGNGNAAYIDTLSEARKVLVEEASSTLFPIAKDVKLQVEFNPLKVAEYRLIGYETRMLKREDFNNDKVDAGDIGAGHRVTAIYEITPVGAKSL
;
A
#
# COMPACT_ATOMS: atom_id res chain seq x y z
N MET A 1 -24.09 50.64 9.12
CA MET A 1 -23.55 49.32 8.75
C MET A 1 -22.03 49.28 8.72
N THR A 2 -21.32 50.21 8.06
CA THR A 2 -19.84 50.24 8.07
C THR A 2 -19.24 50.66 9.42
N ASP A 3 -19.77 51.70 10.07
CA ASP A 3 -19.21 52.22 11.33
C ASP A 3 -19.47 51.30 12.54
N ASP A 4 -20.58 50.56 12.54
CA ASP A 4 -20.96 49.69 13.65
C ASP A 4 -20.00 48.49 13.77
N ILE A 5 -19.59 47.95 12.62
CA ILE A 5 -18.58 46.89 12.52
C ILE A 5 -17.20 47.42 12.97
N LYS A 6 -16.89 48.68 12.66
CA LYS A 6 -15.63 49.30 13.12
C LYS A 6 -15.61 49.47 14.64
N LYS A 7 -16.69 50.00 15.25
CA LYS A 7 -16.84 50.08 16.71
C LYS A 7 -16.72 48.72 17.40
N LEU A 8 -17.32 47.67 16.84
CA LEU A 8 -17.16 46.30 17.35
C LEU A 8 -15.70 45.82 17.27
N LYS A 9 -15.00 46.09 16.16
CA LYS A 9 -13.61 45.67 15.98
C LYS A 9 -12.64 46.40 16.92
N ASP A 10 -12.88 47.70 17.15
CA ASP A 10 -12.11 48.51 18.08
C ASP A 10 -12.37 48.09 19.54
N ALA A 11 -13.59 47.66 19.88
CA ALA A 11 -13.96 47.17 21.21
C ALA A 11 -13.31 45.81 21.56
N PHE A 12 -13.21 44.88 20.60
CA PHE A 12 -12.50 43.59 20.81
C PHE A 12 -10.97 43.70 20.72
N GLY A 13 -10.43 44.87 20.34
CA GLY A 13 -8.99 45.06 20.12
C GLY A 13 -8.15 45.34 21.38
N GLN A 14 -8.73 45.40 22.58
CA GLN A 14 -8.03 45.89 23.79
C GLN A 14 -7.99 44.94 25.00
N GLU A 15 -8.48 43.70 24.91
CA GLU A 15 -8.20 42.71 25.96
C GLU A 15 -6.83 42.02 25.70
N PRO A 16 -5.82 42.20 26.58
CA PRO A 16 -4.57 41.45 26.45
C PRO A 16 -4.82 39.96 26.75
N PRO A 17 -4.12 39.03 26.08
CA PRO A 17 -4.36 37.60 26.26
C PRO A 17 -4.15 37.20 27.73
N LEU A 18 -5.20 36.63 28.33
CA LEU A 18 -5.21 36.21 29.73
C LEU A 18 -4.10 35.20 30.01
N ALA A 19 -2.99 35.69 30.57
CA ALA A 19 -1.84 34.85 30.91
C ALA A 19 -2.29 33.68 31.80
N PRO A 20 -1.90 32.42 31.48
CA PRO A 20 -2.43 31.24 32.14
C PRO A 20 -2.17 31.32 33.65
N ARG A 21 -3.25 31.34 34.43
CA ARG A 21 -3.22 31.56 35.90
C ARG A 21 -2.17 30.64 36.52
N ARG A 22 -1.22 31.21 37.28
CA ARG A 22 -0.05 30.47 37.82
C ARG A 22 -0.46 29.21 38.61
N SER A 23 -1.60 29.25 39.29
CA SER A 23 -2.23 28.10 39.96
C SER A 23 -2.60 26.96 39.00
N ALA A 24 -3.18 27.25 37.83
CA ALA A 24 -3.50 26.25 36.83
C ALA A 24 -2.25 25.62 36.22
N LYS A 25 -1.20 26.42 35.94
CA LYS A 25 0.10 25.88 35.48
C LYS A 25 0.75 24.99 36.54
N LYS A 26 0.70 25.37 37.83
CA LYS A 26 1.18 24.51 38.92
C LYS A 26 0.39 23.20 38.98
N LEU A 27 -0.94 23.26 39.02
CA LEU A 27 -1.81 22.09 39.10
C LEU A 27 -1.63 21.11 37.92
N ALA A 28 -1.37 21.63 36.71
CA ALA A 28 -1.08 20.81 35.54
C ALA A 28 0.27 20.08 35.66
N ILE A 29 1.32 20.76 36.14
CA ILE A 29 2.63 20.15 36.41
C ILE A 29 2.52 19.11 37.53
N GLU A 30 1.79 19.43 38.61
CA GLU A 30 1.59 18.58 39.78
C GLU A 30 0.89 17.26 39.36
N ARG A 31 -0.20 17.33 38.59
CA ARG A 31 -0.86 16.14 38.03
C ARG A 31 0.00 15.37 37.02
N ALA A 32 0.81 16.06 36.21
CA ALA A 32 1.72 15.40 35.28
C ALA A 32 2.84 14.64 36.01
N MET A 33 3.29 15.14 37.17
CA MET A 33 4.23 14.42 38.04
C MET A 33 3.55 13.23 38.73
N THR A 34 2.34 13.38 39.29
CA THR A 34 1.62 12.24 39.87
C THR A 34 1.40 11.11 38.86
N ALA A 35 0.95 11.43 37.64
CA ALA A 35 0.74 10.45 36.57
C ALA A 35 2.06 9.87 35.99
N PHE A 36 3.19 10.55 36.19
CA PHE A 36 4.52 10.01 35.90
C PHE A 36 4.95 9.03 37.01
N ASP A 37 4.78 9.40 38.27
CA ASP A 37 5.17 8.58 39.41
C ASP A 37 4.34 7.29 39.48
N GLU A 38 3.00 7.37 39.37
CA GLU A 38 2.09 6.21 39.29
C GLU A 38 2.47 5.21 38.19
N LYS A 39 3.04 5.70 37.08
CA LYS A 39 3.42 4.88 35.92
C LYS A 39 4.82 4.27 36.04
N ASN A 40 5.66 4.77 36.95
CA ASN A 40 7.04 4.32 37.15
C ASN A 40 7.27 3.68 38.55
N SER A 41 6.33 3.82 39.48
CA SER A 41 6.43 3.25 40.82
C SER A 41 6.20 1.73 40.84
N ALA A 42 7.31 0.99 40.85
CA ALA A 42 7.42 -0.40 41.29
C ALA A 42 6.75 -1.51 40.45
N GLN A 43 7.34 -1.82 39.27
CA GLN A 43 7.71 -3.22 39.00
C GLN A 43 8.88 -3.35 37.99
N ALA A 44 9.92 -4.08 38.39
CA ALA A 44 11.03 -4.46 37.51
C ALA A 44 10.76 -5.84 36.88
N GLN A 45 10.17 -5.87 35.69
CA GLN A 45 9.95 -7.12 34.93
C GLN A 45 11.10 -7.36 33.94
N GLY A 46 12.16 -8.00 34.43
CA GLY A 46 13.27 -8.50 33.61
C GLY A 46 13.15 -10.00 33.35
N THR A 47 12.86 -10.41 32.12
CA THR A 47 12.84 -11.83 31.72
C THR A 47 14.25 -12.41 31.74
N ARG A 48 14.43 -13.61 32.30
CA ARG A 48 15.74 -14.30 32.34
C ARG A 48 16.29 -14.54 30.91
N PRO A 49 17.61 -14.43 30.68
CA PRO A 49 18.20 -14.65 29.36
C PRO A 49 18.17 -16.15 28.99
N GLY A 50 17.42 -16.47 27.92
CA GLY A 50 17.59 -17.74 27.21
C GLY A 50 18.73 -17.61 26.19
N THR A 51 19.66 -18.57 26.17
CA THR A 51 20.82 -18.61 25.26
C THR A 51 20.39 -18.52 23.80
N ARG A 52 20.90 -17.52 23.06
CA ARG A 52 20.61 -17.33 21.63
C ARG A 52 21.74 -17.88 20.77
N LEU A 53 21.38 -18.35 19.58
CA LEU A 53 22.23 -19.10 18.65
C LEU A 53 23.28 -18.25 17.90
N MET A 54 23.74 -17.14 18.50
CA MET A 54 24.64 -16.15 17.89
C MET A 54 25.96 -15.96 18.63
N ASP A 55 26.05 -16.31 19.92
CA ASP A 55 27.27 -16.12 20.71
C ASP A 55 28.46 -16.99 20.23
N THR A 56 28.18 -18.04 19.44
CA THR A 56 29.17 -18.89 18.76
C THR A 56 29.73 -18.28 17.47
N ALA A 57 29.10 -17.25 16.89
CA ALA A 57 29.57 -16.63 15.65
C ALA A 57 30.71 -15.63 15.91
N THR A 58 30.62 -14.84 16.97
CA THR A 58 31.56 -13.74 17.27
C THR A 58 32.95 -14.25 17.65
N ALA A 59 33.04 -15.36 18.40
CA ALA A 59 34.30 -15.95 18.86
C ALA A 59 35.23 -16.43 17.73
N VAL A 60 34.64 -16.84 16.59
CA VAL A 60 35.41 -17.27 15.41
C VAL A 60 36.03 -16.06 14.69
N TYR A 61 35.37 -14.90 14.70
CA TYR A 61 35.80 -13.72 13.94
C TYR A 61 37.07 -13.08 14.52
N GLU A 62 37.14 -12.86 15.84
CA GLU A 62 38.32 -12.24 16.47
C GLU A 62 39.56 -13.15 16.46
N THR A 63 39.36 -14.47 16.48
CA THR A 63 40.46 -15.46 16.49
C THR A 63 41.28 -15.43 15.19
N ILE A 64 40.73 -14.94 14.07
CA ILE A 64 41.34 -15.04 12.73
C ILE A 64 42.21 -13.82 12.35
N ILE A 65 42.03 -12.66 13.00
CA ILE A 65 42.72 -11.40 12.65
C ILE A 65 43.83 -11.04 13.69
N GLY A 66 43.99 -11.87 14.72
CA GLY A 66 44.87 -11.67 15.88
C GLY A 66 46.38 -11.96 15.70
N ARG A 67 47.10 -11.15 14.91
CA ARG A 67 48.58 -10.98 14.88
C ARG A 67 49.50 -12.13 14.41
N ARG A 68 50.56 -11.67 13.72
CA ARG A 68 51.91 -12.27 13.51
C ARG A 68 52.06 -13.40 12.47
N SER A 69 53.29 -13.46 11.97
CA SER A 69 53.70 -14.15 10.75
C SER A 69 54.32 -15.53 10.99
N MET A 70 53.87 -16.54 10.25
CA MET A 70 54.67 -17.74 9.93
C MET A 70 54.44 -18.15 8.47
N ARG A 71 55.45 -18.75 7.86
CA ARG A 71 55.36 -19.41 6.55
C ARG A 71 55.03 -20.89 6.79
N LEU A 72 54.04 -21.45 6.10
CA LEU A 72 53.78 -22.90 6.10
C LEU A 72 53.06 -23.36 4.82
N THR A 73 53.04 -24.68 4.62
CA THR A 73 52.78 -25.38 3.35
C THR A 73 51.30 -25.77 3.15
N PRO A 74 50.88 -26.09 1.91
CA PRO A 74 49.46 -26.34 1.59
C PRO A 74 49.01 -27.74 2.02
N ALA A 75 48.51 -27.88 3.25
CA ALA A 75 47.94 -29.13 3.76
C ALA A 75 46.81 -28.92 4.79
N LEU A 76 45.76 -28.14 4.45
CA LEU A 76 44.52 -28.07 5.25
C LEU A 76 43.29 -27.61 4.44
N ALA A 77 43.07 -28.21 3.27
CA ALA A 77 41.87 -27.99 2.46
C ALA A 77 40.72 -28.93 2.91
N GLY A 78 40.14 -28.68 4.07
CA GLY A 78 39.03 -29.48 4.61
C GLY A 78 38.39 -28.86 5.84
N GLY A 79 37.16 -28.36 5.71
CA GLY A 79 36.41 -27.77 6.83
C GLY A 79 35.03 -27.21 6.46
N ALA A 80 34.91 -26.55 5.30
CA ALA A 80 33.65 -25.91 4.87
C ALA A 80 32.63 -26.85 4.19
N SER A 81 32.98 -28.11 3.92
CA SER A 81 32.20 -29.01 3.06
C SER A 81 31.10 -29.82 3.77
N LEU A 82 31.19 -30.05 5.08
CA LEU A 82 30.28 -30.95 5.80
C LEU A 82 28.86 -30.39 5.95
N GLY A 83 28.71 -29.10 6.27
CA GLY A 83 27.39 -28.48 6.46
C GLY A 83 26.51 -28.51 5.20
N ALA A 84 27.10 -28.27 4.03
CA ALA A 84 26.39 -28.33 2.75
C ALA A 84 25.93 -29.76 2.40
N LEU A 85 26.75 -30.77 2.70
CA LEU A 85 26.41 -32.17 2.42
C LEU A 85 25.23 -32.67 3.28
N VAL A 86 25.12 -32.26 4.54
CA VAL A 86 23.97 -32.62 5.39
C VAL A 86 22.67 -32.04 4.84
N ILE A 87 22.66 -30.76 4.44
CA ILE A 87 21.48 -30.09 3.86
C ILE A 87 21.07 -30.75 2.54
N ALA A 88 22.04 -31.12 1.70
CA ALA A 88 21.79 -31.84 0.44
C ALA A 88 21.21 -33.25 0.67
N ALA A 89 21.75 -34.01 1.64
CA ALA A 89 21.27 -35.36 1.97
C ALA A 89 19.85 -35.35 2.56
N MET A 90 19.53 -34.36 3.42
CA MET A 90 18.18 -34.21 3.98
C MET A 90 17.16 -33.79 2.92
N SER A 91 17.50 -32.89 1.99
CA SER A 91 16.59 -32.49 0.91
C SER A 91 16.38 -33.60 -0.14
N ALA A 92 17.41 -34.39 -0.46
CA ALA A 92 17.28 -35.53 -1.37
C ALA A 92 16.34 -36.62 -0.83
N THR A 93 16.44 -36.96 0.46
CA THR A 93 15.57 -37.97 1.09
C THR A 93 14.12 -37.48 1.27
N TYR A 94 13.92 -36.19 1.56
CA TYR A 94 12.59 -35.60 1.77
C TYR A 94 11.73 -35.49 0.50
N ILE A 95 12.34 -35.38 -0.69
CA ILE A 95 11.63 -35.37 -1.98
C ILE A 95 11.02 -36.75 -2.31
N GLN A 96 11.58 -37.83 -1.76
CA GLN A 96 11.24 -39.20 -2.15
C GLN A 96 10.13 -39.85 -1.30
N THR A 97 9.72 -39.23 -0.19
CA THR A 97 8.66 -39.73 0.71
C THR A 97 7.51 -38.73 0.80
N GLY A 98 6.66 -38.68 -0.22
CA GLY A 98 5.54 -37.74 -0.34
C GLY A 98 4.44 -37.92 0.71
N SER A 99 4.59 -37.28 1.87
CA SER A 99 3.52 -37.11 2.86
C SER A 99 3.67 -35.78 3.60
N TRP A 100 2.69 -34.89 3.46
CA TRP A 100 2.62 -33.65 4.25
C TRP A 100 1.94 -33.94 5.58
N ASN A 101 2.65 -33.74 6.69
CA ASN A 101 2.06 -33.67 8.01
C ASN A 101 2.46 -32.35 8.68
N ASN A 102 1.47 -31.54 9.08
CA ASN A 102 1.66 -30.11 9.35
C ASN A 102 2.09 -29.83 10.80
N PRO A 103 3.30 -29.27 11.06
CA PRO A 103 3.75 -28.94 12.41
C PRO A 103 3.00 -27.77 13.06
N PHE A 104 2.16 -27.05 12.31
CA PHE A 104 1.30 -25.97 12.82
C PHE A 104 -0.19 -26.33 12.70
N SER A 105 -0.58 -27.49 13.24
CA SER A 105 -1.99 -27.82 13.51
C SER A 105 -2.28 -27.68 15.01
N SER A 106 -3.00 -26.62 15.38
CA SER A 106 -3.53 -26.44 16.73
C SER A 106 -4.71 -27.38 16.96
N GLN A 107 -4.44 -28.58 17.49
CA GLN A 107 -5.49 -29.45 18.01
C GLN A 107 -6.27 -28.71 19.12
N PRO A 108 -7.61 -28.66 19.09
CA PRO A 108 -8.37 -28.18 20.22
C PRO A 108 -8.18 -29.15 21.40
N SER A 109 -7.89 -28.62 22.60
CA SER A 109 -7.79 -29.44 23.81
C SER A 109 -9.10 -30.20 24.05
N PRO A 110 -9.05 -31.48 24.49
CA PRO A 110 -10.24 -32.26 24.75
C PRO A 110 -11.08 -31.62 25.86
N ALA A 111 -12.40 -31.63 25.69
CA ALA A 111 -13.33 -31.18 26.72
C ALA A 111 -13.18 -32.03 28.00
N PRO A 112 -13.35 -31.45 29.21
CA PRO A 112 -13.23 -32.19 30.45
C PRO A 112 -14.28 -33.31 30.51
N GLN A 113 -13.80 -34.54 30.72
CA GLN A 113 -14.69 -35.69 30.87
C GLN A 113 -15.39 -35.64 32.23
N ILE A 114 -16.71 -35.48 32.22
CA ILE A 114 -17.53 -35.66 33.42
C ILE A 114 -17.65 -37.16 33.68
N SER A 115 -17.07 -37.63 34.78
CA SER A 115 -17.23 -39.00 35.25
C SER A 115 -18.67 -39.28 35.64
N LYS A 116 -19.25 -40.35 35.09
CA LYS A 116 -20.45 -40.97 35.65
C LYS A 116 -20.03 -41.89 36.79
N ASP A 117 -20.14 -41.42 38.02
CA ASP A 117 -20.40 -42.29 39.17
C ASP A 117 -20.86 -41.48 40.40
N THR A 118 -22.13 -41.64 40.75
CA THR A 118 -22.72 -41.68 42.12
C THR A 118 -24.23 -41.45 42.00
N VAL A 119 -25.02 -42.39 42.52
CA VAL A 119 -26.48 -42.27 42.64
C VAL A 119 -26.80 -41.79 44.06
N VAL A 120 -27.60 -40.72 44.22
CA VAL A 120 -28.64 -40.59 45.27
C VAL A 120 -29.76 -39.64 44.81
N ASP A 121 -30.98 -40.13 45.03
CA ASP A 121 -32.33 -39.56 45.03
C ASP A 121 -32.53 -38.05 45.37
N SER A 122 -33.45 -37.39 44.65
CA SER A 122 -34.67 -36.78 45.24
C SER A 122 -35.57 -36.12 44.18
N SER A 123 -36.86 -35.92 44.50
CA SER A 123 -37.93 -35.60 43.55
C SER A 123 -38.53 -34.19 43.73
N SER A 124 -39.12 -33.62 42.65
CA SER A 124 -40.53 -33.10 42.61
C SER A 124 -40.82 -32.13 41.42
N GLY A 125 -42.11 -31.98 41.05
CA GLY A 125 -42.63 -31.06 40.00
C GLY A 125 -42.50 -31.58 38.56
N LYS A 126 -43.52 -31.88 37.72
CA LYS A 126 -44.85 -31.26 37.44
C LYS A 126 -44.74 -29.75 37.16
N GLY A 127 -45.16 -29.19 36.02
CA GLY A 127 -45.74 -29.67 34.74
C GLY A 127 -45.85 -28.46 33.77
N ALA A 128 -46.47 -28.45 32.57
CA ALA A 128 -47.16 -29.46 31.75
C ALA A 128 -47.18 -28.99 30.25
N ALA A 129 -48.01 -29.63 29.40
CA ALA A 129 -48.17 -29.48 27.92
C ALA A 129 -48.14 -28.06 27.28
N GLY A 130 -47.92 -27.88 25.97
CA GLY A 130 -47.57 -28.81 24.88
C GLY A 130 -48.50 -28.81 23.63
N LYS A 131 -47.93 -28.72 22.41
CA LYS A 131 -48.59 -28.77 21.06
C LYS A 131 -49.49 -27.53 20.76
N ALA A 132 -49.92 -27.18 19.53
CA ALA A 132 -49.69 -27.63 18.13
C ALA A 132 -49.57 -26.35 17.24
N LYS A 133 -48.83 -26.27 16.12
CA LYS A 133 -48.96 -26.91 14.79
C LYS A 133 -50.19 -26.49 13.93
N GLU A 134 -49.93 -25.56 13.00
CA GLU A 134 -50.38 -25.54 11.58
C GLU A 134 -51.87 -25.27 11.18
N LYS A 135 -52.02 -24.38 10.17
CA LYS A 135 -53.11 -24.29 9.15
C LYS A 135 -54.50 -23.72 9.52
N LEU A 136 -54.87 -22.60 8.86
CA LEU A 136 -56.20 -22.43 8.24
C LEU A 136 -56.16 -21.37 7.10
N GLU A 137 -57.14 -21.41 6.21
CA GLU A 137 -57.31 -20.53 5.04
C GLU A 137 -58.78 -20.00 4.99
N ARG A 138 -59.02 -18.91 4.24
CA ARG A 138 -60.32 -18.44 3.65
C ARG A 138 -61.47 -17.90 4.51
N ALA A 139 -61.65 -16.57 4.41
CA ALA A 139 -62.88 -15.87 3.96
C ALA A 139 -62.43 -14.48 3.42
N ALA A 140 -62.80 -13.92 2.25
CA ALA A 140 -64.09 -13.72 1.57
C ALA A 140 -65.01 -12.68 2.24
N GLY A 141 -65.42 -11.56 1.63
CA GLY A 141 -65.05 -10.96 0.33
C GLY A 141 -66.07 -9.89 -0.19
N LYS A 142 -65.81 -9.29 -1.38
CA LYS A 142 -66.65 -8.29 -2.12
C LYS A 142 -66.69 -6.86 -1.51
N ALA A 143 -66.97 -5.76 -2.23
CA ALA A 143 -67.16 -5.45 -3.68
C ALA A 143 -66.36 -4.14 -4.00
N LYS A 144 -66.49 -3.34 -5.08
CA LYS A 144 -67.22 -3.26 -6.39
C LYS A 144 -66.28 -2.38 -7.29
N THR A 145 -65.93 -2.57 -8.56
CA THR A 145 -66.59 -2.91 -9.86
C THR A 145 -67.41 -1.78 -10.52
N ASP A 146 -66.81 -1.12 -11.53
CA ASP A 146 -67.32 -0.77 -12.87
C ASP A 146 -66.03 -0.55 -13.73
N ARG A 147 -65.80 -1.03 -14.97
CA ARG A 147 -66.60 -1.15 -16.23
C ARG A 147 -66.80 0.22 -16.91
N GLU A 148 -66.56 0.43 -18.21
CA GLU A 148 -65.80 -0.29 -19.28
C GLU A 148 -65.59 0.74 -20.46
N THR A 149 -64.99 0.55 -21.65
CA THR A 149 -64.53 -0.62 -22.45
C THR A 149 -63.55 -0.18 -23.57
N ARG A 150 -62.46 -0.94 -23.84
CA ARG A 150 -61.77 -1.09 -25.17
C ARG A 150 -61.10 0.18 -25.77
N ILE A 151 -60.14 0.14 -26.70
CA ILE A 151 -59.86 -0.76 -27.86
C ILE A 151 -58.37 -1.17 -27.91
N SER A 152 -58.06 -2.29 -28.59
CA SER A 152 -56.68 -2.77 -28.85
C SER A 152 -56.26 -2.60 -30.32
N ALA A 153 -54.97 -2.35 -30.57
CA ALA A 153 -54.32 -2.71 -31.84
C ALA A 153 -52.80 -2.88 -31.65
N ALA A 154 -52.20 -3.81 -32.41
CA ALA A 154 -50.75 -4.00 -32.56
C ALA A 154 -50.28 -3.36 -33.92
N PRO A 155 -48.98 -3.30 -34.24
CA PRO A 155 -48.47 -2.32 -35.23
C PRO A 155 -48.60 -2.74 -36.71
N PRO A 156 -48.67 -1.76 -37.65
CA PRO A 156 -48.69 -2.00 -39.10
C PRO A 156 -47.29 -2.00 -39.77
N PRO A 157 -47.08 -2.70 -40.90
CA PRO A 157 -45.80 -2.74 -41.63
C PRO A 157 -45.80 -2.10 -43.05
N ILE A 158 -44.62 -1.59 -43.45
CA ILE A 158 -43.99 -1.56 -44.81
C ILE A 158 -44.78 -1.04 -46.04
N ALA A 159 -44.24 0.03 -46.64
CA ALA A 159 -44.13 0.22 -48.10
C ALA A 159 -42.76 0.91 -48.40
N ARG A 160 -41.82 0.35 -49.16
CA ARG A 160 -41.75 0.08 -50.63
C ARG A 160 -41.71 1.34 -51.53
N LEU A 161 -40.48 1.71 -51.91
CA LEU A 161 -40.15 2.27 -53.23
C LEU A 161 -39.11 1.34 -53.91
N ARG A 162 -39.00 1.41 -55.24
CA ARG A 162 -38.23 0.45 -56.07
C ARG A 162 -37.82 1.11 -57.40
N SER A 163 -36.63 0.73 -57.92
CA SER A 163 -35.92 1.20 -59.13
C SER A 163 -34.73 2.15 -58.79
N GLU A 164 -33.58 2.13 -59.48
CA GLU A 164 -33.03 1.12 -60.41
C GLU A 164 -31.49 1.22 -60.55
N ALA A 165 -30.91 0.43 -61.48
CA ALA A 165 -29.53 0.49 -61.99
C ALA A 165 -28.35 0.09 -61.07
N ARG A 166 -27.53 -0.86 -61.57
CA ARG A 166 -26.11 -1.03 -61.24
C ARG A 166 -25.27 -0.18 -62.22
N PRO A 167 -24.01 0.12 -61.87
CA PRO A 167 -22.91 -0.16 -62.80
C PRO A 167 -21.85 -1.14 -62.23
N ALA A 168 -20.84 -1.45 -63.03
CA ALA A 168 -19.81 -2.45 -62.75
C ALA A 168 -18.59 -1.88 -61.99
N ALA A 169 -17.67 -2.77 -61.59
CA ALA A 169 -16.42 -2.42 -60.93
C ALA A 169 -15.40 -1.77 -61.89
N PRO A 170 -14.55 -0.84 -61.41
CA PRO A 170 -13.38 -0.37 -62.14
C PRO A 170 -12.23 -1.39 -62.09
N ALA A 171 -11.39 -1.40 -63.13
CA ALA A 171 -10.24 -2.31 -63.26
C ALA A 171 -9.00 -1.80 -62.49
N ALA A 172 -7.97 -2.64 -62.40
CA ALA A 172 -6.70 -2.33 -61.74
C ALA A 172 -5.97 -1.14 -62.40
N GLY A 173 -5.45 -0.22 -61.57
CA GLY A 173 -4.58 0.89 -61.96
C GLY A 173 -3.17 0.74 -61.36
N ALA A 174 -2.17 1.20 -62.09
CA ALA A 174 -0.75 0.95 -61.81
C ALA A 174 -0.24 1.37 -60.42
N LEU A 175 0.64 0.55 -59.85
CA LEU A 175 1.59 0.97 -58.82
C LEU A 175 2.82 1.61 -59.48
N PRO A 176 3.37 2.72 -58.95
CA PRO A 176 4.65 3.25 -59.40
C PRO A 176 5.81 2.36 -58.95
N SER A 177 6.71 2.01 -59.88
CA SER A 177 7.92 1.26 -59.61
C SER A 177 8.99 2.14 -58.96
N PHE A 178 9.53 1.72 -57.83
CA PHE A 178 10.80 2.25 -57.30
C PHE A 178 11.96 1.36 -57.75
N GLU A 179 13.03 1.98 -58.25
CA GLU A 179 14.24 1.28 -58.68
C GLU A 179 15.05 0.74 -57.48
N ALA A 180 15.67 -0.42 -57.69
CA ALA A 180 16.69 -0.96 -56.80
C ALA A 180 18.05 -0.91 -57.50
N PRO A 181 19.08 -0.21 -56.96
CA PRO A 181 20.41 -0.22 -57.55
C PRO A 181 21.09 -1.58 -57.31
N ALA A 182 21.60 -2.19 -58.37
CA ALA A 182 22.39 -3.41 -58.28
C ALA A 182 23.78 -3.16 -57.68
N GLN A 183 24.37 -4.19 -57.07
CA GLN A 183 25.81 -4.27 -56.78
C GLN A 183 26.34 -5.68 -57.10
N ASP A 184 27.45 -5.73 -57.83
CA ASP A 184 28.00 -6.96 -58.40
C ASP A 184 28.78 -7.83 -57.40
N PHE A 185 28.78 -9.14 -57.63
CA PHE A 185 29.67 -10.09 -56.96
C PHE A 185 30.81 -10.53 -57.89
N ALA A 186 32.01 -9.98 -57.68
CA ALA A 186 33.27 -10.43 -58.30
C ALA A 186 34.45 -10.35 -57.31
N PRO A 187 35.51 -11.18 -57.43
CA PRO A 187 36.01 -11.84 -56.21
C PRO A 187 37.48 -11.58 -55.81
N ALA A 188 37.72 -11.81 -54.51
CA ALA A 188 38.93 -12.33 -53.86
C ALA A 188 40.31 -11.69 -54.10
N ARG A 189 41.04 -11.34 -53.02
CA ARG A 189 42.52 -11.42 -53.00
C ARG A 189 43.18 -11.49 -51.61
N LYS A 190 44.24 -12.30 -51.57
CA LYS A 190 45.43 -12.29 -50.67
C LYS A 190 45.27 -12.51 -49.15
N ARG A 191 45.77 -13.68 -48.73
CA ARG A 191 46.36 -13.94 -47.40
C ARG A 191 47.54 -12.97 -47.16
N ILE A 192 47.71 -12.51 -45.92
CA ILE A 192 48.98 -11.99 -45.39
C ILE A 192 49.30 -12.79 -44.12
N ALA A 193 50.53 -13.26 -43.97
CA ALA A 193 50.96 -14.01 -42.79
C ALA A 193 51.37 -13.09 -41.64
N ARG A 194 51.21 -13.56 -40.40
CA ARG A 194 51.86 -12.99 -39.22
C ARG A 194 52.55 -14.11 -38.43
N SER A 195 53.77 -13.82 -37.97
CA SER A 195 54.66 -14.75 -37.28
C SER A 195 54.15 -15.14 -35.87
N PRO A 196 54.56 -16.29 -35.32
CA PRO A 196 54.12 -16.73 -34.00
C PRO A 196 54.70 -15.84 -32.89
N ALA A 197 53.84 -15.08 -32.21
CA ALA A 197 54.18 -14.39 -30.97
C ALA A 197 54.16 -15.37 -29.78
N GLN A 198 55.04 -15.14 -28.80
CA GLN A 198 55.30 -16.08 -27.71
C GLN A 198 54.11 -16.25 -26.76
N PHE A 199 53.71 -17.51 -26.51
CA PHE A 199 52.65 -17.84 -25.57
C PHE A 199 53.17 -17.75 -24.13
N ARG A 200 53.04 -16.58 -23.49
CA ARG A 200 53.18 -16.45 -22.03
C ARG A 200 51.81 -16.61 -21.39
N PRO A 201 51.57 -17.62 -20.53
CA PRO A 201 50.32 -17.72 -19.81
C PRO A 201 50.23 -16.55 -18.83
N ARG A 202 49.42 -15.53 -19.17
CA ARG A 202 48.89 -14.63 -18.15
C ARG A 202 48.00 -15.49 -17.26
N ILE A 203 48.42 -15.67 -16.01
CA ILE A 203 47.49 -16.02 -14.93
C ILE A 203 46.41 -14.93 -14.98
N ALA A 204 45.16 -15.32 -15.21
CA ALA A 204 44.07 -14.37 -15.14
C ALA A 204 43.97 -13.90 -13.70
N GLU A 205 44.22 -12.61 -13.47
CA GLU A 205 43.78 -11.98 -12.22
C GLU A 205 42.27 -12.23 -12.09
N PRO A 206 41.75 -12.53 -10.89
CA PRO A 206 40.32 -12.73 -10.71
C PRO A 206 39.60 -11.47 -11.16
N ASP A 207 38.84 -11.61 -12.24
CA ASP A 207 38.27 -10.51 -13.02
C ASP A 207 37.44 -9.60 -12.10
N ARG A 208 38.05 -8.49 -11.66
CA ARG A 208 37.44 -7.45 -10.82
C ARG A 208 36.46 -6.63 -11.65
N ARG A 209 35.46 -7.31 -12.21
CA ARG A 209 34.23 -6.68 -12.68
C ARG A 209 33.67 -5.92 -11.50
N ALA A 210 33.71 -4.60 -11.60
CA ALA A 210 32.84 -3.77 -10.77
C ALA A 210 31.41 -4.32 -10.89
N PRO A 211 30.63 -4.37 -9.80
CA PRO A 211 29.24 -4.84 -9.86
C PRO A 211 28.54 -4.13 -11.00
N GLY A 212 27.91 -4.92 -11.89
CA GLY A 212 27.65 -4.53 -13.27
C GLY A 212 27.04 -3.13 -13.37
N TYR A 213 27.65 -2.29 -14.23
CA TYR A 213 27.31 -0.87 -14.37
C TYR A 213 25.79 -0.65 -14.35
N TYR A 214 25.37 0.31 -13.53
CA TYR A 214 23.98 0.69 -13.36
C TYR A 214 23.34 0.95 -14.73
N GLN A 215 22.53 -0.01 -15.18
CA GLN A 215 21.88 -0.02 -16.48
C GLN A 215 20.44 0.47 -16.28
N ASP A 216 20.19 1.71 -16.68
CA ASP A 216 18.86 2.34 -16.62
C ASP A 216 17.96 1.72 -17.71
N GLN A 217 17.39 0.56 -17.39
CA GLN A 217 16.70 -0.35 -18.31
C GLN A 217 15.17 -0.10 -18.38
N GLY A 218 14.71 1.06 -17.92
CA GLY A 218 13.29 1.40 -17.93
C GLY A 218 13.06 2.90 -18.00
N ARG A 219 11.88 3.30 -18.49
CA ARG A 219 11.39 4.69 -18.42
C ARG A 219 10.64 4.92 -17.10
N ASP A 220 11.15 4.29 -16.03
CA ASP A 220 10.59 4.37 -14.69
C ASP A 220 10.94 5.76 -14.10
N ARG A 221 10.04 6.35 -13.32
CA ARG A 221 10.12 7.76 -12.91
C ARG A 221 9.85 7.92 -11.42
N PHE A 222 10.86 8.43 -10.72
CA PHE A 222 10.83 8.70 -9.29
C PHE A 222 11.03 10.20 -9.04
N GLU A 223 10.65 10.68 -7.86
CA GLU A 223 10.86 12.06 -7.46
C GLU A 223 12.23 12.20 -6.77
N ASN A 224 13.08 13.10 -7.26
CA ASN A 224 14.39 13.35 -6.66
C ASN A 224 14.22 14.25 -5.43
N ILE A 225 14.49 13.69 -4.26
CA ILE A 225 14.23 14.32 -2.97
C ILE A 225 15.55 14.48 -2.20
N ALA A 226 15.78 15.67 -1.66
CA ALA A 226 16.92 15.96 -0.79
C ALA A 226 16.57 15.62 0.66
N PRO A 227 17.37 14.81 1.39
CA PRO A 227 17.07 14.41 2.75
C PRO A 227 16.84 15.57 3.72
N ASN A 228 15.98 15.35 4.72
CA ASN A 228 15.59 16.35 5.71
C ASN A 228 16.82 16.97 6.41
N PRO A 229 16.90 18.29 6.59
CA PRO A 229 18.06 18.94 7.20
C PRO A 229 18.11 18.72 8.73
N VAL A 230 19.29 18.96 9.30
CA VAL A 230 19.46 19.11 10.75
C VAL A 230 18.90 20.47 11.17
N LYS A 231 18.11 20.51 12.24
CA LYS A 231 17.55 21.73 12.83
C LYS A 231 18.10 21.95 14.24
N VAL A 232 18.39 23.20 14.58
CA VAL A 232 18.81 23.62 15.92
C VAL A 232 17.57 23.89 16.77
N ALA A 233 17.39 23.16 17.86
CA ALA A 233 16.15 23.17 18.65
C ALA A 233 15.90 24.48 19.41
N SER A 234 16.92 25.32 19.61
CA SER A 234 16.76 26.67 20.19
C SER A 234 16.29 27.72 19.17
N GLU A 235 16.37 27.42 17.87
CA GLU A 235 15.97 28.33 16.78
C GLU A 235 14.65 27.89 16.17
N ASP A 236 14.55 26.61 15.80
CA ASP A 236 13.32 25.97 15.32
C ASP A 236 13.00 24.72 16.17
N PRO A 237 12.32 24.89 17.31
CA PRO A 237 11.97 23.77 18.19
C PRO A 237 10.88 22.84 17.62
N VAL A 238 10.27 23.11 16.46
CA VAL A 238 9.06 22.39 16.03
C VAL A 238 9.15 21.75 14.64
N SER A 239 8.78 20.48 14.58
CA SER A 239 8.62 19.70 13.36
C SER A 239 7.14 19.40 13.14
N THR A 240 6.61 19.72 11.95
CA THR A 240 5.22 19.42 11.54
C THR A 240 5.23 18.64 10.23
N PHE A 241 4.41 17.60 10.11
CA PHE A 241 4.34 16.75 8.92
C PHE A 241 3.01 15.98 8.86
N SER A 242 2.65 15.49 7.68
CA SER A 242 1.49 14.62 7.44
C SER A 242 1.75 13.20 7.95
N ILE A 243 0.71 12.50 8.43
CA ILE A 243 0.82 11.08 8.82
C ILE A 243 0.97 10.12 7.64
N ASP A 244 0.71 10.57 6.40
CA ASP A 244 0.58 9.70 5.24
C ASP A 244 1.91 9.04 4.86
N VAL A 245 1.90 7.71 4.76
CA VAL A 245 3.05 6.89 4.37
C VAL A 245 2.59 5.74 3.50
N ASP A 246 3.26 5.58 2.38
CA ASP A 246 3.03 4.50 1.42
C ASP A 246 4.05 3.35 1.62
N THR A 247 3.96 2.30 0.80
CA THR A 247 4.86 1.13 0.91
C THR A 247 5.41 0.62 -0.44
N ALA A 248 5.18 1.38 -1.51
CA ALA A 248 5.61 1.08 -2.88
C ALA A 248 7.14 0.99 -3.03
N SER A 249 7.89 1.85 -2.34
CA SER A 249 9.34 1.92 -2.41
C SER A 249 10.01 0.62 -1.91
N TYR A 250 9.55 0.05 -0.80
CA TYR A 250 10.14 -1.19 -0.27
C TYR A 250 9.94 -2.37 -1.23
N SER A 251 8.71 -2.55 -1.74
CA SER A 251 8.39 -3.64 -2.67
C SER A 251 9.08 -3.44 -4.03
N PHE A 252 9.21 -2.21 -4.52
CA PHE A 252 10.00 -1.90 -5.72
C PHE A 252 11.50 -2.19 -5.52
N MET A 253 12.08 -1.74 -4.40
CA MET A 253 13.45 -2.00 -4.00
C MET A 253 13.72 -3.51 -3.91
N ARG A 254 12.89 -4.25 -3.17
CA ARG A 254 12.93 -5.71 -3.04
C ARG A 254 12.89 -6.39 -4.40
N SER A 255 11.94 -6.00 -5.25
CA SER A 255 11.76 -6.53 -6.61
C SER A 255 13.01 -6.28 -7.46
N SER A 256 13.69 -5.14 -7.34
CA SER A 256 14.95 -4.87 -8.04
C SER A 256 16.08 -5.79 -7.56
N LEU A 257 16.27 -5.88 -6.24
CA LEU A 257 17.33 -6.69 -5.63
C LEU A 257 17.16 -8.20 -5.91
N ILE A 258 15.91 -8.71 -5.92
CA ILE A 258 15.59 -10.09 -6.31
C ILE A 258 15.96 -10.36 -7.78
N ASN A 259 15.79 -9.37 -8.67
CA ASN A 259 16.20 -9.46 -10.07
C ASN A 259 17.70 -9.12 -10.27
N ASN A 260 18.50 -9.01 -9.21
CA ASN A 260 19.92 -8.64 -9.23
C ASN A 260 20.19 -7.28 -9.94
N VAL A 261 19.25 -6.34 -9.80
CA VAL A 261 19.37 -4.95 -10.28
C VAL A 261 19.43 -4.02 -9.07
N LEU A 262 20.40 -3.10 -9.03
CA LEU A 262 20.43 -2.07 -8.01
C LEU A 262 19.26 -1.09 -8.29
N PRO A 263 18.37 -0.80 -7.33
CA PRO A 263 17.29 0.17 -7.54
C PRO A 263 17.85 1.61 -7.65
N PRO A 264 17.10 2.54 -8.28
CA PRO A 264 17.44 3.95 -8.26
C PRO A 264 17.52 4.49 -6.83
N LYS A 265 18.45 5.40 -6.54
CA LYS A 265 18.52 6.12 -5.26
C LYS A 265 17.14 6.69 -4.90
N ASP A 266 16.52 7.37 -5.86
CA ASP A 266 15.28 8.10 -5.66
C ASP A 266 14.04 7.18 -5.60
N ALA A 267 14.22 5.87 -5.84
CA ALA A 267 13.21 4.83 -5.60
C ALA A 267 13.26 4.26 -4.17
N VAL A 268 14.17 4.74 -3.31
CA VAL A 268 14.37 4.28 -1.93
C VAL A 268 13.99 5.40 -0.95
N ARG A 269 12.73 5.40 -0.49
CA ARG A 269 12.18 6.33 0.51
C ARG A 269 12.25 5.72 1.90
N VAL A 270 12.88 6.44 2.83
CA VAL A 270 13.29 5.86 4.13
C VAL A 270 12.10 5.59 5.03
N GLU A 271 11.10 6.50 5.03
CA GLU A 271 9.84 6.34 5.75
C GLU A 271 9.03 5.13 5.28
N GLU A 272 8.97 4.87 3.97
CA GLU A 272 8.28 3.68 3.43
C GLU A 272 9.03 2.39 3.79
N LEU A 273 10.37 2.40 3.73
CA LEU A 273 11.21 1.28 4.14
C LEU A 273 11.05 0.93 5.63
N ILE A 274 10.86 1.93 6.48
CA ILE A 274 10.53 1.74 7.90
C ILE A 274 9.12 1.17 8.03
N ASN A 275 8.13 1.83 7.42
CA ASN A 275 6.71 1.54 7.67
C ASN A 275 6.14 0.32 6.91
N TYR A 276 6.89 -0.28 5.99
CA TYR A 276 6.52 -1.56 5.39
C TYR A 276 6.35 -2.69 6.42
N PHE A 277 6.99 -2.60 7.60
CA PHE A 277 7.02 -3.67 8.60
C PHE A 277 5.98 -3.50 9.73
N PRO A 278 5.33 -4.60 10.18
CA PRO A 278 4.34 -4.54 11.26
C PRO A 278 5.00 -4.40 12.64
N TYR A 279 5.06 -3.18 13.17
CA TYR A 279 5.44 -2.90 14.57
C TYR A 279 4.27 -3.18 15.53
N ASP A 280 4.53 -3.73 16.71
CA ASP A 280 3.46 -3.97 17.71
C ASP A 280 3.26 -2.80 18.69
N TYR A 281 2.93 -1.62 18.16
CA TYR A 281 2.57 -0.47 18.99
C TYR A 281 1.22 -0.66 19.68
N ALA A 282 1.13 -0.27 20.96
CA ALA A 282 -0.08 -0.41 21.75
C ALA A 282 -1.24 0.40 21.16
N LYS A 283 -2.31 -0.29 20.74
CA LYS A 283 -3.52 0.29 20.15
C LYS A 283 -4.41 0.97 21.22
N PRO A 284 -5.38 1.83 20.81
CA PRO A 284 -6.50 2.23 21.66
C PRO A 284 -7.25 1.02 22.24
N ALA A 285 -7.88 1.20 23.41
CA ALA A 285 -8.69 0.15 24.04
C ALA A 285 -10.11 0.07 23.46
N ASP A 286 -10.63 1.19 22.96
CA ASP A 286 -11.96 1.35 22.37
C ASP A 286 -11.95 2.47 21.32
N LYS A 287 -13.08 2.65 20.61
CA LYS A 287 -13.19 3.56 19.45
C LYS A 287 -13.30 5.05 19.80
N SER A 288 -13.45 5.43 21.08
CA SER A 288 -13.51 6.86 21.48
C SER A 288 -12.16 7.57 21.32
N VAL A 289 -11.07 6.81 21.29
CA VAL A 289 -9.72 7.27 20.97
C VAL A 289 -9.34 6.71 19.60
N PRO A 290 -9.25 7.53 18.52
CA PRO A 290 -9.05 7.01 17.16
C PRO A 290 -7.70 6.32 17.00
N PHE A 291 -6.64 6.88 17.58
CA PHE A 291 -5.29 6.35 17.54
C PHE A 291 -4.52 6.66 18.81
N LYS A 292 -3.45 5.89 19.06
CA LYS A 292 -2.61 6.00 20.25
C LYS A 292 -1.14 6.12 19.86
N ALA A 293 -0.46 7.09 20.47
CA ALA A 293 0.97 7.29 20.29
C ALA A 293 1.79 6.52 21.33
N SER A 294 2.95 6.03 20.90
CA SER A 294 4.00 5.38 21.69
C SER A 294 5.33 6.02 21.36
N VAL A 295 6.00 6.64 22.33
CA VAL A 295 7.29 7.31 22.13
C VAL A 295 8.38 6.58 22.91
N SER A 296 9.51 6.33 22.25
CA SER A 296 10.68 5.64 22.82
C SER A 296 11.98 6.25 22.32
N VAL A 297 13.02 6.27 23.16
CA VAL A 297 14.33 6.86 22.81
C VAL A 297 15.44 5.84 23.05
N PHE A 298 16.22 5.56 22.00
CA PHE A 298 17.31 4.59 22.00
C PHE A 298 18.66 5.27 21.69
N PRO A 299 19.81 4.67 22.05
CA PRO A 299 21.10 5.10 21.50
C PRO A 299 21.12 4.98 19.97
N SER A 300 21.80 5.87 19.25
CA SER A 300 22.06 5.65 17.83
C SER A 300 23.14 4.58 17.66
N PRO A 301 22.94 3.57 16.78
CA PRO A 301 23.92 2.50 16.58
C PRO A 301 25.11 2.93 15.69
N TRP A 302 25.05 4.12 15.06
CA TRP A 302 26.13 4.66 14.22
C TRP A 302 26.82 5.90 14.82
N ASN A 303 26.26 6.52 15.87
CA ASN A 303 26.89 7.69 16.52
C ASN A 303 26.57 7.75 18.02
N ALA A 304 27.60 7.60 18.87
CA ALA A 304 27.47 7.62 20.33
C ALA A 304 27.04 8.98 20.90
N ASP A 305 27.30 10.08 20.18
CA ASP A 305 26.86 11.44 20.52
C ASP A 305 25.38 11.68 20.07
N ARG A 306 24.64 10.67 19.59
CA ARG A 306 23.25 10.77 19.09
C ARG A 306 22.30 9.73 19.69
N LYS A 307 21.00 10.04 19.63
CA LYS A 307 19.91 9.12 19.99
C LYS A 307 18.86 9.06 18.88
N LEU A 308 18.14 7.94 18.81
CA LEU A 308 16.98 7.77 17.93
C LEU A 308 15.71 7.85 18.76
N MET A 309 14.86 8.84 18.50
CA MET A 309 13.52 8.94 19.06
C MET A 309 12.51 8.38 18.05
N HIS A 310 11.88 7.26 18.41
CA HIS A 310 10.80 6.66 17.64
C HIS A 310 9.46 7.18 18.17
N ILE A 311 8.58 7.60 17.25
CA ILE A 311 7.18 7.90 17.50
C ILE A 311 6.36 6.91 16.68
N GLY A 312 5.79 5.91 17.34
CA GLY A 312 4.85 4.96 16.76
C GLY A 312 3.42 5.37 17.04
N ILE A 313 2.58 5.47 16.02
CA ILE A 313 1.13 5.65 16.13
C ILE A 313 0.43 4.38 15.68
N ALA A 314 -0.64 3.98 16.37
CA ALA A 314 -1.52 2.90 15.96
C ALA A 314 -3.00 3.31 16.08
N GLY A 315 -3.78 3.06 15.03
CA GLY A 315 -5.23 3.16 15.04
C GLY A 315 -5.91 2.05 15.87
N PHE A 316 -7.18 2.22 16.21
CA PHE A 316 -7.99 1.11 16.74
C PHE A 316 -8.27 0.06 15.65
N ASP A 317 -8.43 -1.20 16.05
CA ASP A 317 -8.86 -2.26 15.13
C ASP A 317 -10.37 -2.25 14.93
N LEU A 318 -10.81 -2.19 13.67
CA LEU A 318 -12.21 -2.33 13.30
C LEU A 318 -12.50 -3.81 13.04
N LYS A 319 -13.47 -4.39 13.77
CA LYS A 319 -13.90 -5.76 13.49
C LYS A 319 -14.59 -5.82 12.12
N ARG A 320 -14.42 -6.93 11.42
CA ARG A 320 -14.89 -7.14 10.04
C ARG A 320 -16.43 -7.06 9.91
N GLU A 321 -17.12 -7.41 10.98
CA GLU A 321 -18.58 -7.34 11.14
C GLU A 321 -19.06 -5.90 11.35
N GLU A 322 -18.19 -5.04 11.90
CA GLU A 322 -18.45 -3.63 12.22
C GLU A 322 -18.01 -2.68 11.10
N ALA A 323 -17.48 -3.20 9.99
CA ALA A 323 -17.01 -2.41 8.86
C ALA A 323 -18.17 -1.71 8.12
N PRO A 324 -18.01 -0.44 7.68
CA PRO A 324 -18.93 0.19 6.74
C PRO A 324 -19.00 -0.60 5.42
N SER A 325 -20.18 -0.65 4.79
CA SER A 325 -20.30 -1.31 3.49
C SER A 325 -19.62 -0.49 2.39
N SER A 326 -19.03 -1.17 1.41
CA SER A 326 -18.13 -0.60 0.41
C SER A 326 -18.77 -0.51 -0.98
N ASN A 327 -18.32 0.47 -1.74
CA ASN A 327 -18.64 0.77 -3.13
C ASN A 327 -17.29 1.02 -3.84
N LEU A 328 -16.78 0.00 -4.53
CA LEU A 328 -15.45 0.01 -5.12
C LEU A 328 -15.54 0.01 -6.65
N VAL A 329 -14.82 0.93 -7.28
CA VAL A 329 -14.70 0.97 -8.74
C VAL A 329 -13.27 0.61 -9.12
N PHE A 330 -13.10 -0.56 -9.73
CA PHE A 330 -11.80 -1.01 -10.23
C PHE A 330 -11.54 -0.32 -11.58
N LEU A 331 -10.60 0.62 -11.59
CA LEU A 331 -10.14 1.32 -12.79
C LEU A 331 -8.87 0.63 -13.29
N LEU A 332 -9.02 -0.21 -14.31
CA LEU A 332 -8.00 -1.16 -14.72
C LEU A 332 -7.37 -0.76 -16.05
N ASP A 333 -6.05 -0.63 -16.06
CA ASP A 333 -5.25 -0.41 -17.26
C ASP A 333 -5.22 -1.70 -18.10
N THR A 334 -5.80 -1.63 -19.29
CA THR A 334 -5.78 -2.72 -20.29
C THR A 334 -4.95 -2.37 -21.52
N SER A 335 -3.95 -1.49 -21.40
CA SER A 335 -3.07 -1.11 -22.50
C SER A 335 -2.19 -2.28 -22.99
N GLY A 336 -1.58 -2.12 -24.17
CA GLY A 336 -0.67 -3.12 -24.73
C GLY A 336 0.55 -3.45 -23.84
N SER A 337 1.04 -2.49 -23.05
CA SER A 337 2.18 -2.69 -22.13
C SER A 337 1.82 -3.50 -20.88
N MET A 338 0.53 -3.63 -20.56
CA MET A 338 0.01 -4.44 -19.45
C MET A 338 -0.04 -5.95 -19.75
N SER A 339 0.41 -6.39 -20.92
CA SER A 339 0.40 -7.80 -21.36
C SER A 339 1.33 -8.76 -20.58
N ALA A 340 2.34 -8.24 -19.86
CA ALA A 340 3.30 -9.06 -19.14
C ALA A 340 2.68 -9.80 -17.93
N PRO A 341 3.18 -11.00 -17.53
CA PRO A 341 2.61 -11.77 -16.42
C PRO A 341 2.53 -11.04 -15.07
N ASN A 342 3.45 -10.12 -14.80
CA ASN A 342 3.49 -9.26 -13.61
C ASN A 342 2.70 -7.93 -13.77
N LYS A 343 1.86 -7.83 -14.80
CA LYS A 343 0.94 -6.70 -15.05
C LYS A 343 -0.51 -7.18 -15.06
N LEU A 344 -1.28 -7.08 -16.15
CA LEU A 344 -2.73 -7.38 -16.14
C LEU A 344 -3.11 -8.76 -15.56
N PRO A 345 -2.36 -9.87 -15.81
CA PRO A 345 -2.65 -11.15 -15.16
C PRO A 345 -2.48 -11.10 -13.63
N LEU A 346 -1.49 -10.35 -13.13
CA LEU A 346 -1.30 -10.11 -11.70
C LEU A 346 -2.36 -9.15 -11.15
N VAL A 347 -2.76 -8.09 -11.88
CA VAL A 347 -3.90 -7.21 -11.54
C VAL A 347 -5.17 -8.03 -11.36
N VAL A 348 -5.52 -8.88 -12.34
CA VAL A 348 -6.72 -9.74 -12.31
C VAL A 348 -6.70 -10.67 -11.10
N ASN A 349 -5.55 -11.22 -10.73
CA ASN A 349 -5.42 -12.07 -9.54
C ASN A 349 -5.44 -11.26 -8.23
N SER A 350 -4.93 -10.03 -8.23
CA SER A 350 -4.99 -9.08 -7.10
C SER A 350 -6.43 -8.65 -6.82
N MET A 351 -7.21 -8.30 -7.85
CA MET A 351 -8.63 -7.97 -7.72
C MET A 351 -9.48 -9.17 -7.28
N LYS A 352 -9.09 -10.40 -7.64
CA LYS A 352 -9.71 -11.64 -7.10
C LYS A 352 -9.44 -11.79 -5.60
N LEU A 353 -8.20 -11.56 -5.14
CA LEU A 353 -7.88 -11.59 -3.70
C LEU A 353 -8.71 -10.57 -2.90
N LEU A 354 -8.83 -9.33 -3.40
CA LEU A 354 -9.70 -8.32 -2.81
C LEU A 354 -11.17 -8.77 -2.77
N LEU A 355 -11.67 -9.41 -3.83
CA LEU A 355 -13.04 -9.91 -3.91
C LEU A 355 -13.32 -11.11 -2.97
N GLU A 356 -12.30 -11.74 -2.38
CA GLU A 356 -12.46 -12.66 -1.25
C GLU A 356 -12.68 -11.93 0.09
N THR A 357 -12.28 -10.65 0.20
CA THR A 357 -12.42 -9.87 1.44
C THR A 357 -13.61 -8.93 1.47
N LEU A 358 -14.37 -8.79 0.38
CA LEU A 358 -15.63 -8.03 0.37
C LEU A 358 -16.80 -8.84 0.93
N ARG A 359 -17.80 -8.14 1.48
CA ARG A 359 -19.07 -8.73 1.96
C ARG A 359 -20.13 -8.79 0.86
N PRO A 360 -21.16 -9.65 0.95
CA PRO A 360 -22.19 -9.76 -0.09
C PRO A 360 -22.97 -8.46 -0.40
N ASP A 361 -23.04 -7.53 0.55
CA ASP A 361 -23.68 -6.20 0.43
C ASP A 361 -22.77 -5.12 -0.17
N ASP A 362 -21.47 -5.39 -0.33
CA ASP A 362 -20.55 -4.51 -1.02
C ASP A 362 -20.83 -4.49 -2.53
N THR A 363 -20.49 -3.39 -3.20
CA THR A 363 -20.69 -3.22 -4.65
C THR A 363 -19.34 -3.05 -5.34
N VAL A 364 -19.18 -3.73 -6.48
CA VAL A 364 -18.03 -3.60 -7.38
C VAL A 364 -18.51 -3.15 -8.76
N ALA A 365 -17.88 -2.13 -9.32
CA ALA A 365 -17.90 -1.80 -10.74
C ALA A 365 -16.50 -1.96 -11.35
N ILE A 366 -16.40 -2.17 -12.66
CA ILE A 366 -15.12 -2.28 -13.38
C ILE A 366 -15.16 -1.36 -14.59
N VAL A 367 -14.20 -0.43 -14.64
CA VAL A 367 -13.93 0.44 -15.79
C VAL A 367 -12.56 0.08 -16.32
N THR A 368 -12.45 -0.11 -17.63
CA THR A 368 -11.15 -0.24 -18.30
C THR A 368 -10.77 1.05 -19.00
N TYR A 369 -9.48 1.36 -18.99
CA TYR A 369 -8.91 2.35 -19.90
C TYR A 369 -7.81 1.72 -20.75
N ALA A 370 -7.57 2.35 -21.90
CA ALA A 370 -6.86 1.78 -23.04
C ALA A 370 -7.58 0.59 -23.70
N GLY A 371 -7.45 0.48 -25.02
CA GLY A 371 -8.07 -0.62 -25.79
C GLY A 371 -9.59 -0.50 -25.84
N ASN A 372 -10.29 -1.47 -25.25
CA ASN A 372 -11.74 -1.39 -25.05
C ASN A 372 -12.03 -0.50 -23.82
N ALA A 373 -11.76 0.81 -23.93
CA ALA A 373 -12.04 1.76 -22.86
C ALA A 373 -13.56 1.87 -22.63
N GLY A 374 -14.00 1.83 -21.37
CA GLY A 374 -15.42 1.85 -21.01
C GLY A 374 -15.74 1.09 -19.72
N THR A 375 -17.03 1.08 -19.34
CA THR A 375 -17.54 0.20 -18.28
C THR A 375 -17.58 -1.26 -18.77
N VAL A 376 -16.80 -2.13 -18.12
CA VAL A 376 -16.84 -3.60 -18.33
C VAL A 376 -17.86 -4.26 -17.39
N LEU A 377 -18.10 -3.65 -16.23
CA LEU A 377 -19.07 -4.12 -15.25
C LEU A 377 -19.76 -2.94 -14.55
N GLU A 378 -21.04 -2.76 -14.85
CA GLU A 378 -21.93 -1.86 -14.09
C GLU A 378 -22.00 -2.27 -12.61
N PRO A 379 -22.21 -1.31 -11.66
CA PRO A 379 -22.27 -1.56 -10.22
C PRO A 379 -23.03 -2.84 -9.85
N THR A 380 -22.28 -3.83 -9.36
CA THR A 380 -22.74 -5.20 -9.13
C THR A 380 -22.47 -5.60 -7.68
N GLN A 381 -23.47 -6.12 -6.96
CA GLN A 381 -23.28 -6.56 -5.59
C GLN A 381 -22.40 -7.82 -5.53
N VAL A 382 -21.55 -7.91 -4.51
CA VAL A 382 -20.58 -8.99 -4.33
C VAL A 382 -21.26 -10.35 -4.08
N LYS A 383 -22.53 -10.38 -3.66
CA LYS A 383 -23.37 -11.59 -3.69
C LYS A 383 -23.39 -12.26 -5.08
N ASP A 384 -23.34 -11.45 -6.15
CA ASP A 384 -23.35 -11.89 -7.56
C ASP A 384 -21.92 -12.17 -8.07
N LYS A 385 -21.04 -12.64 -7.17
CA LYS A 385 -19.58 -12.82 -7.34
C LYS A 385 -19.16 -13.44 -8.67
N ALA A 386 -19.91 -14.42 -9.17
CA ALA A 386 -19.66 -15.07 -10.45
C ALA A 386 -19.69 -14.10 -11.65
N LYS A 387 -20.55 -13.07 -11.62
CA LYS A 387 -20.61 -12.00 -12.63
C LYS A 387 -19.34 -11.14 -12.60
N ILE A 388 -18.87 -10.77 -11.40
CA ILE A 388 -17.64 -9.98 -11.19
C ILE A 388 -16.42 -10.78 -11.67
N LEU A 389 -16.31 -12.05 -11.27
CA LEU A 389 -15.25 -12.96 -11.72
C LEU A 389 -15.28 -13.18 -13.24
N SER A 390 -16.48 -13.29 -13.85
CA SER A 390 -16.63 -13.41 -15.30
C SER A 390 -16.16 -12.16 -16.05
N ALA A 391 -16.38 -10.96 -15.48
CA ALA A 391 -15.88 -9.71 -16.04
C ALA A 391 -14.34 -9.63 -15.96
N LEU A 392 -13.76 -9.89 -14.77
CA LEU A 392 -12.30 -9.91 -14.57
C LEU A 392 -11.59 -10.92 -15.48
N ASN A 393 -12.17 -12.10 -15.71
CA ASN A 393 -11.59 -13.14 -16.58
C ASN A 393 -11.69 -12.84 -18.08
N LYS A 394 -12.40 -11.79 -18.51
CA LYS A 394 -12.51 -11.34 -19.92
C LYS A 394 -11.56 -10.18 -20.25
N LEU A 395 -10.77 -9.72 -19.29
CA LEU A 395 -9.84 -8.60 -19.48
C LEU A 395 -8.61 -9.05 -20.27
N HIS A 396 -8.31 -8.33 -21.34
CA HIS A 396 -7.17 -8.58 -22.22
C HIS A 396 -6.49 -7.27 -22.60
N SER A 397 -5.15 -7.26 -22.56
CA SER A 397 -4.31 -6.11 -22.91
C SER A 397 -4.37 -5.80 -24.41
N ARG A 398 -4.82 -4.59 -24.78
CA ARG A 398 -4.90 -4.14 -26.18
C ARG A 398 -4.85 -2.61 -26.29
N GLY A 399 -4.31 -2.11 -27.40
CA GLY A 399 -4.49 -0.73 -27.83
C GLY A 399 -3.67 0.31 -27.05
N SER A 400 -3.90 1.57 -27.41
CA SER A 400 -3.27 2.75 -26.82
C SER A 400 -4.02 3.26 -25.60
N THR A 401 -3.28 3.88 -24.68
CA THR A 401 -3.72 4.53 -23.45
C THR A 401 -4.84 5.56 -23.66
N ALA A 402 -5.75 5.67 -22.69
CA ALA A 402 -6.86 6.65 -22.67
C ALA A 402 -7.30 6.98 -21.23
N GLY A 403 -6.32 7.25 -20.34
CA GLY A 403 -6.52 7.26 -18.89
C GLY A 403 -7.57 8.24 -18.37
N ALA A 404 -7.61 9.47 -18.91
CA ALA A 404 -8.49 10.52 -18.40
C ALA A 404 -9.98 10.20 -18.46
N GLU A 405 -10.45 9.63 -19.56
CA GLU A 405 -11.86 9.24 -19.69
C GLU A 405 -12.19 8.06 -18.78
N GLY A 406 -11.23 7.14 -18.59
CA GLY A 406 -11.36 6.05 -17.63
C GLY A 406 -11.55 6.54 -16.20
N ILE A 407 -10.74 7.50 -15.72
CA ILE A 407 -10.89 8.04 -14.36
C ILE A 407 -12.14 8.92 -14.22
N ARG A 408 -12.50 9.71 -15.24
CA ARG A 408 -13.77 10.44 -15.27
C ARG A 408 -14.97 9.49 -15.15
N GLN A 409 -14.99 8.40 -15.90
CA GLN A 409 -16.04 7.37 -15.83
C GLN A 409 -16.02 6.57 -14.52
N ALA A 410 -14.85 6.27 -13.97
CA ALA A 410 -14.74 5.54 -12.70
C ALA A 410 -15.30 6.33 -11.52
N TYR A 411 -15.01 7.63 -11.44
CA TYR A 411 -15.64 8.50 -10.46
C TYR A 411 -17.14 8.68 -10.71
N GLU A 412 -17.58 8.76 -11.97
CA GLU A 412 -19.01 8.85 -12.27
C GLU A 412 -19.80 7.64 -11.75
N LEU A 413 -19.35 6.41 -12.02
CA LEU A 413 -19.97 5.20 -11.46
C LEU A 413 -19.91 5.16 -9.93
N ALA A 414 -18.80 5.61 -9.34
CA ALA A 414 -18.66 5.67 -7.88
C ALA A 414 -19.69 6.61 -7.25
N ARG A 415 -19.97 7.77 -7.87
CA ARG A 415 -20.99 8.73 -7.41
C ARG A 415 -22.41 8.25 -7.69
N GLN A 416 -22.67 7.58 -8.81
CA GLN A 416 -23.99 7.01 -9.13
C GLN A 416 -24.42 5.93 -8.13
N ASN A 417 -23.47 5.19 -7.54
CA ASN A 417 -23.71 4.18 -6.51
C ASN A 417 -23.20 4.63 -5.11
N LEU A 418 -23.17 5.93 -4.83
CA LEU A 418 -22.55 6.48 -3.60
C LEU A 418 -23.24 5.96 -2.32
N LYS A 419 -22.49 5.23 -1.51
CA LYS A 419 -22.88 4.80 -0.17
C LYS A 419 -22.53 5.89 0.83
N LYS A 420 -23.52 6.71 1.19
CA LYS A 420 -23.37 7.90 2.07
C LYS A 420 -22.59 7.58 3.36
N ASP A 421 -23.00 6.53 4.07
CA ASP A 421 -22.42 6.10 5.35
C ASP A 421 -21.50 4.88 5.16
N GLY A 422 -20.81 4.82 4.02
CA GLY A 422 -19.97 3.70 3.57
C GLY A 422 -18.66 4.15 2.91
N VAL A 423 -17.83 3.20 2.50
CA VAL A 423 -16.60 3.49 1.74
C VAL A 423 -16.93 3.63 0.27
N ASN A 424 -16.54 4.75 -0.35
CA ASN A 424 -16.60 4.94 -1.80
C ASN A 424 -15.17 5.15 -2.32
N ARG A 425 -14.70 4.29 -3.22
CA ARG A 425 -13.30 4.35 -3.67
C ARG A 425 -13.09 3.86 -5.09
N VAL A 426 -12.33 4.63 -5.85
CA VAL A 426 -11.70 4.18 -7.10
C VAL A 426 -10.37 3.49 -6.74
N ILE A 427 -10.13 2.31 -7.29
CA ILE A 427 -8.85 1.60 -7.21
C ILE A 427 -8.26 1.56 -8.60
N LEU A 428 -7.25 2.40 -8.86
CA LEU A 428 -6.51 2.46 -10.12
C LEU A 428 -5.42 1.37 -10.12
N ALA A 429 -5.34 0.58 -11.19
CA ALA A 429 -4.26 -0.41 -11.39
C ALA A 429 -3.58 -0.21 -12.75
N THR A 430 -2.27 0.10 -12.76
CA THR A 430 -1.52 0.53 -13.98
C THR A 430 -0.03 0.18 -13.95
N ASP A 431 0.65 0.24 -15.10
CA ASP A 431 2.13 0.25 -15.20
C ASP A 431 2.75 1.67 -15.23
N GLY A 432 1.95 2.73 -15.12
CA GLY A 432 2.41 4.11 -15.00
C GLY A 432 2.17 5.02 -16.22
N ASP A 433 1.71 4.47 -17.36
CA ASP A 433 1.27 5.31 -18.48
C ASP A 433 -0.19 5.77 -18.31
N PHE A 434 -0.35 6.98 -17.78
CA PHE A 434 -1.65 7.66 -17.68
C PHE A 434 -1.78 8.84 -18.66
N ASN A 435 -0.81 9.04 -19.56
CA ASN A 435 -0.54 10.33 -20.21
C ASN A 435 -1.48 10.68 -21.39
N VAL A 436 -2.74 10.23 -21.39
CA VAL A 436 -3.68 10.44 -22.51
C VAL A 436 -5.05 10.94 -22.03
N GLY A 437 -5.48 12.07 -22.60
CA GLY A 437 -6.79 12.72 -22.40
C GLY A 437 -6.80 13.82 -21.33
N ILE A 438 -5.85 13.78 -20.40
CA ILE A 438 -5.42 14.90 -19.55
C ILE A 438 -3.90 14.92 -19.66
N THR A 439 -3.35 15.94 -20.30
CA THR A 439 -1.91 16.07 -20.56
C THR A 439 -1.18 16.87 -19.47
N ASP A 440 -1.91 17.63 -18.65
CA ASP A 440 -1.36 18.34 -17.49
C ASP A 440 -1.62 17.55 -16.20
N ARG A 441 -0.53 17.25 -15.47
CA ARG A 441 -0.60 16.62 -14.15
C ARG A 441 -1.38 17.46 -13.14
N ASN A 442 -1.36 18.79 -13.29
CA ASN A 442 -2.07 19.71 -12.41
C ASN A 442 -3.59 19.63 -12.63
N GLU A 443 -4.07 19.52 -13.87
CA GLU A 443 -5.50 19.31 -14.15
C GLU A 443 -5.97 17.98 -13.54
N LEU A 444 -5.18 16.91 -13.68
CA LEU A 444 -5.51 15.60 -13.13
C LEU A 444 -5.50 15.59 -11.60
N LYS A 445 -4.50 16.20 -10.95
CA LYS A 445 -4.48 16.43 -9.49
C LYS A 445 -5.73 17.19 -9.06
N SER A 446 -6.00 18.35 -9.65
CA SER A 446 -7.17 19.17 -9.30
C SER A 446 -8.50 18.50 -9.59
N PHE A 447 -8.56 17.58 -10.55
CA PHE A 447 -9.72 16.73 -10.75
C PHE A 447 -9.90 15.73 -9.60
N VAL A 448 -8.84 15.02 -9.21
CA VAL A 448 -8.86 14.07 -8.08
C VAL A 448 -9.22 14.77 -6.76
N GLU A 449 -8.63 15.94 -6.46
CA GLU A 449 -8.95 16.77 -5.29
C GLU A 449 -10.46 17.06 -5.20
N ARG A 450 -11.08 17.51 -6.31
CA ARG A 450 -12.53 17.79 -6.37
C ARG A 450 -13.41 16.55 -6.30
N GLN A 451 -12.96 15.39 -6.76
CA GLN A 451 -13.74 14.15 -6.61
C GLN A 451 -13.66 13.61 -5.18
N ARG A 452 -12.52 13.76 -4.51
CA ARG A 452 -12.34 13.46 -3.09
C ARG A 452 -13.32 14.24 -2.21
N GLU A 453 -13.56 15.52 -2.52
CA GLU A 453 -14.58 16.34 -1.84
C GLU A 453 -16.00 15.74 -1.94
N THR A 454 -16.31 14.95 -2.97
CA THR A 454 -17.60 14.23 -3.09
C THR A 454 -17.70 12.98 -2.21
N GLY A 455 -16.65 12.65 -1.45
CA GLY A 455 -16.58 11.46 -0.61
C GLY A 455 -16.11 10.20 -1.33
N VAL A 456 -15.60 10.31 -2.57
CA VAL A 456 -15.01 9.20 -3.33
C VAL A 456 -13.49 9.32 -3.32
N PHE A 457 -12.81 8.36 -2.68
CA PHE A 457 -11.35 8.37 -2.56
C PHE A 457 -10.67 7.62 -3.72
N LEU A 458 -9.36 7.78 -3.88
CA LEU A 458 -8.54 7.10 -4.89
C LEU A 458 -7.35 6.39 -4.24
N SER A 459 -7.14 5.12 -4.57
CA SER A 459 -5.91 4.39 -4.25
C SER A 459 -5.29 3.83 -5.53
N VAL A 460 -3.96 3.74 -5.56
CA VAL A 460 -3.22 3.49 -6.79
C VAL A 460 -2.28 2.31 -6.61
N LEU A 461 -2.46 1.31 -7.47
CA LEU A 461 -1.74 0.05 -7.47
C LEU A 461 -0.85 -0.01 -8.73
N GLY A 462 0.46 0.03 -8.53
CA GLY A 462 1.47 0.00 -9.57
C GLY A 462 1.95 -1.41 -9.88
N PHE A 463 2.10 -1.77 -11.15
CA PHE A 463 2.47 -3.12 -11.59
C PHE A 463 3.59 -3.13 -12.66
N GLY A 464 4.48 -4.10 -12.55
CA GLY A 464 5.55 -4.34 -13.53
C GLY A 464 6.58 -3.20 -13.63
N ARG A 465 7.31 -3.15 -14.75
CA ARG A 465 8.48 -2.25 -14.93
C ARG A 465 8.55 -1.70 -16.36
N GLY A 466 9.47 -0.75 -16.58
CA GLY A 466 9.83 -0.18 -17.87
C GLY A 466 9.08 1.11 -18.25
N ASN A 467 7.99 1.43 -17.53
CA ASN A 467 7.16 2.63 -17.65
C ASN A 467 6.74 3.19 -16.25
N TYR A 468 7.26 2.62 -15.16
CA TYR A 468 6.71 2.75 -13.80
C TYR A 468 6.84 4.18 -13.27
N ASN A 469 5.73 4.90 -13.27
CA ASN A 469 5.67 6.35 -13.02
C ASN A 469 5.29 6.64 -11.55
N ASP A 470 6.15 6.22 -10.61
CA ASP A 470 5.96 6.30 -9.16
C ASP A 470 5.51 7.68 -8.70
N ALA A 471 6.20 8.74 -9.12
CA ALA A 471 5.89 10.12 -8.74
C ALA A 471 4.46 10.55 -9.12
N LEU A 472 3.92 10.06 -10.26
CA LEU A 472 2.53 10.31 -10.63
C LEU A 472 1.57 9.49 -9.77
N MET A 473 1.87 8.23 -9.50
CA MET A 473 0.99 7.35 -8.70
C MET A 473 0.92 7.81 -7.24
N GLN A 474 2.05 8.22 -6.66
CA GLN A 474 2.14 8.99 -5.42
C GLN A 474 1.22 10.22 -5.47
N THR A 475 1.42 11.14 -6.44
CA THR A 475 0.60 12.34 -6.58
C THR A 475 -0.90 12.04 -6.62
N LEU A 476 -1.34 11.01 -7.35
CA LEU A 476 -2.75 10.67 -7.49
C LEU A 476 -3.36 10.03 -6.23
N ALA A 477 -2.60 9.20 -5.52
CA ALA A 477 -3.05 8.58 -4.27
C ALA A 477 -3.22 9.64 -3.16
N GLN A 478 -2.18 10.44 -2.93
CA GLN A 478 -2.12 11.48 -1.90
C GLN A 478 -3.29 12.47 -2.01
N ASN A 479 -3.46 13.08 -3.19
CA ASN A 479 -4.50 14.08 -3.41
C ASN A 479 -5.92 13.48 -3.49
N GLY A 480 -6.04 12.16 -3.40
CA GLY A 480 -7.29 11.40 -3.42
C GLY A 480 -7.65 10.71 -2.10
N ASN A 481 -6.91 10.93 -1.01
CA ASN A 481 -7.02 10.24 0.29
C ASN A 481 -7.06 8.71 0.17
N GLY A 482 -6.04 8.17 -0.48
CA GLY A 482 -5.72 6.77 -0.42
C GLY A 482 -4.25 6.51 -0.70
N ASN A 483 -3.84 5.25 -0.64
CA ASN A 483 -2.44 4.87 -0.65
C ASN A 483 -1.96 4.47 -2.05
N ALA A 484 -0.66 4.65 -2.28
CA ALA A 484 0.09 4.10 -3.39
C ALA A 484 0.82 2.81 -2.95
N ALA A 485 0.64 1.72 -3.71
CA ALA A 485 1.34 0.47 -3.47
C ALA A 485 1.87 -0.11 -4.78
N TYR A 486 3.07 -0.71 -4.74
CA TYR A 486 3.65 -1.41 -5.88
C TYR A 486 3.53 -2.92 -5.65
N ILE A 487 2.95 -3.63 -6.62
CA ILE A 487 2.64 -5.05 -6.51
C ILE A 487 3.52 -5.82 -7.50
N ASP A 488 4.62 -6.39 -6.99
CA ASP A 488 5.56 -7.24 -7.74
C ASP A 488 5.13 -8.71 -7.82
N THR A 489 4.30 -9.16 -6.86
CA THR A 489 4.01 -10.56 -6.57
C THR A 489 2.60 -10.74 -6.01
N LEU A 490 2.07 -11.96 -6.09
CA LEU A 490 0.78 -12.31 -5.48
C LEU A 490 0.81 -12.26 -3.95
N SER A 491 1.99 -12.36 -3.33
CA SER A 491 2.17 -12.18 -1.88
C SER A 491 2.04 -10.71 -1.49
N GLU A 492 2.61 -9.79 -2.25
CA GLU A 492 2.41 -8.34 -2.04
C GLU A 492 0.94 -7.95 -2.25
N ALA A 493 0.31 -8.49 -3.31
CA ALA A 493 -1.12 -8.32 -3.53
C ALA A 493 -1.97 -8.79 -2.34
N ARG A 494 -1.57 -9.87 -1.65
CA ARG A 494 -2.23 -10.35 -0.44
C ARG A 494 -2.00 -9.41 0.74
N LYS A 495 -0.77 -8.98 0.99
CA LYS A 495 -0.45 -8.00 2.04
C LYS A 495 -1.35 -6.77 1.90
N VAL A 496 -1.28 -6.09 0.76
CA VAL A 496 -2.00 -4.83 0.50
C VAL A 496 -3.53 -5.00 0.45
N LEU A 497 -4.05 -6.04 -0.22
CA LEU A 497 -5.49 -6.16 -0.54
C LEU A 497 -6.26 -7.18 0.31
N VAL A 498 -5.61 -7.86 1.25
CA VAL A 498 -6.25 -8.82 2.17
C VAL A 498 -5.91 -8.51 3.62
N GLU A 499 -4.63 -8.34 3.94
CA GLU A 499 -4.15 -8.18 5.31
C GLU A 499 -4.26 -6.71 5.78
N GLU A 500 -3.85 -5.77 4.92
CA GLU A 500 -3.89 -4.32 5.15
C GLU A 500 -5.15 -3.65 4.57
N ALA A 501 -6.06 -4.43 3.98
CA ALA A 501 -7.30 -3.92 3.38
C ALA A 501 -8.14 -3.08 4.36
N SER A 502 -8.13 -3.40 5.65
CA SER A 502 -8.86 -2.63 6.67
C SER A 502 -8.25 -1.25 6.92
N SER A 503 -6.92 -1.18 6.98
CA SER A 503 -6.15 0.06 7.15
C SER A 503 -6.20 0.96 5.92
N THR A 504 -6.22 0.38 4.72
CA THR A 504 -6.37 1.15 3.48
C THR A 504 -7.81 1.64 3.28
N LEU A 505 -8.82 0.78 3.42
CA LEU A 505 -10.21 1.09 3.01
C LEU A 505 -11.01 1.88 4.05
N PHE A 506 -10.80 1.66 5.36
CA PHE A 506 -11.66 2.22 6.42
C PHE A 506 -10.92 3.34 7.20
N PRO A 507 -10.98 4.62 6.76
CA PRO A 507 -10.43 5.74 7.52
C PRO A 507 -11.15 5.91 8.87
N ILE A 508 -10.39 6.10 9.94
CA ILE A 508 -10.89 6.30 11.31
C ILE A 508 -10.61 7.71 11.85
N ALA A 509 -9.64 8.42 11.27
CA ALA A 509 -9.50 9.86 11.34
C ALA A 509 -8.95 10.40 10.01
N LYS A 510 -9.29 11.64 9.68
CA LYS A 510 -8.91 12.31 8.43
C LYS A 510 -8.03 13.52 8.70
N ASP A 511 -7.28 13.96 7.69
CA ASP A 511 -6.45 15.18 7.74
C ASP A 511 -5.49 15.21 8.95
N VAL A 512 -4.85 14.06 9.23
CA VAL A 512 -4.06 13.85 10.45
C VAL A 512 -2.64 14.40 10.28
N LYS A 513 -2.41 15.55 10.90
CA LYS A 513 -1.11 16.21 11.02
C LYS A 513 -0.42 15.80 12.32
N LEU A 514 0.90 15.60 12.28
CA LEU A 514 1.75 15.46 13.48
C LEU A 514 2.48 16.77 13.73
N GLN A 515 2.60 17.16 15.00
CA GLN A 515 3.50 18.22 15.44
C GLN A 515 4.31 17.75 16.66
N VAL A 516 5.63 17.95 16.61
CA VAL A 516 6.59 17.53 17.63
C VAL A 516 7.39 18.77 18.07
N GLU A 517 7.31 19.11 19.36
CA GLU A 517 8.06 20.22 19.95
C GLU A 517 9.20 19.70 20.84
N PHE A 518 10.42 20.14 20.53
CA PHE A 518 11.65 19.75 21.22
C PHE A 518 12.00 20.74 22.33
N ASN A 519 12.38 20.23 23.51
CA ASN A 519 12.85 21.07 24.60
C ASN A 519 14.33 21.44 24.40
N PRO A 520 14.68 22.72 24.13
CA PRO A 520 16.06 23.14 23.85
C PRO A 520 17.01 22.99 25.04
N LEU A 521 16.51 22.75 26.26
CA LEU A 521 17.31 22.45 27.45
C LEU A 521 17.66 20.95 27.57
N LYS A 522 17.26 20.13 26.59
CA LYS A 522 17.50 18.67 26.56
C LYS A 522 17.97 18.16 25.20
N VAL A 523 17.46 18.73 24.12
CA VAL A 523 17.87 18.46 22.74
C VAL A 523 18.50 19.73 22.17
N ALA A 524 19.71 19.64 21.64
CA ALA A 524 20.38 20.75 20.95
C ALA A 524 20.01 20.78 19.45
N GLU A 525 19.96 19.61 18.82
CA GLU A 525 19.69 19.44 17.38
C GLU A 525 18.75 18.25 17.16
N TYR A 526 17.98 18.28 16.07
CA TYR A 526 17.23 17.11 15.60
C TYR A 526 17.15 17.05 14.06
N ARG A 527 16.88 15.86 13.52
CA ARG A 527 16.55 15.61 12.11
C ARG A 527 15.46 14.54 12.04
N LEU A 528 14.35 14.82 11.34
CA LEU A 528 13.36 13.79 10.96
C LEU A 528 13.99 12.91 9.89
N ILE A 529 13.84 11.58 10.00
CA ILE A 529 14.38 10.62 9.05
C ILE A 529 13.24 10.17 8.12
N GLY A 530 13.39 10.45 6.81
CA GLY A 530 12.30 10.28 5.85
C GLY A 530 11.29 11.44 5.92
N TYR A 531 10.12 11.22 5.31
CA TYR A 531 8.97 12.14 5.29
C TYR A 531 9.23 13.48 4.57
N GLU A 532 10.29 13.62 3.78
CA GLU A 532 10.67 14.88 3.13
C GLU A 532 9.55 15.47 2.25
N THR A 533 8.81 14.65 1.49
CA THR A 533 7.64 15.07 0.69
C THR A 533 6.39 15.34 1.53
N ARG A 534 6.41 15.00 2.82
CA ARG A 534 5.26 15.05 3.75
C ARG A 534 5.41 16.16 4.79
N MET A 535 6.47 16.95 4.71
CA MET A 535 6.74 18.10 5.59
C MET A 535 5.69 19.21 5.45
N LEU A 536 5.24 19.74 6.59
CA LEU A 536 4.30 20.86 6.68
C LEU A 536 4.94 22.01 7.48
N LYS A 537 4.44 23.23 7.36
CA LYS A 537 4.90 24.34 8.19
C LYS A 537 4.29 24.28 9.60
N ARG A 538 4.84 25.06 10.54
CA ARG A 538 4.35 25.10 11.93
C ARG A 538 2.91 25.63 12.00
N GLU A 539 2.61 26.64 11.19
CA GLU A 539 1.29 27.27 11.07
C GLU A 539 0.23 26.38 10.41
N ASP A 540 0.65 25.44 9.55
CA ASP A 540 -0.27 24.56 8.82
C ASP A 540 -0.97 23.54 9.74
N PHE A 541 -0.42 23.29 10.94
CA PHE A 541 -0.96 22.33 11.91
C PHE A 541 -2.41 22.62 12.33
N ASN A 542 -2.82 23.89 12.37
CA ASN A 542 -4.19 24.32 12.74
C ASN A 542 -4.94 24.91 11.52
N ASN A 543 -4.59 24.48 10.31
CA ASN A 543 -5.11 25.03 9.06
C ASN A 543 -5.74 23.92 8.21
N ASP A 544 -7.04 23.68 8.40
CA ASP A 544 -7.87 22.68 7.69
C ASP A 544 -7.94 22.89 6.16
N LYS A 545 -7.28 23.92 5.62
CA LYS A 545 -7.10 24.15 4.17
C LYS A 545 -5.79 23.57 3.63
N VAL A 546 -4.87 23.21 4.50
CA VAL A 546 -3.67 22.45 4.15
C VAL A 546 -3.94 21.01 4.53
N ASP A 547 -3.85 20.14 3.54
CA ASP A 547 -4.32 18.77 3.60
C ASP A 547 -3.24 17.80 4.10
N ALA A 548 -3.65 16.75 4.81
CA ALA A 548 -2.78 15.70 5.35
C ALA A 548 -3.44 14.32 5.32
N GLY A 549 -2.67 13.30 5.67
CA GLY A 549 -3.05 11.89 5.55
C GLY A 549 -4.25 11.46 6.38
N ASP A 550 -5.03 10.54 5.85
CA ASP A 550 -6.00 9.79 6.64
C ASP A 550 -5.29 8.61 7.34
N ILE A 551 -5.73 8.28 8.57
CA ILE A 551 -5.32 7.06 9.26
C ILE A 551 -6.51 6.09 9.28
N GLY A 552 -6.28 4.84 8.89
CA GLY A 552 -7.31 3.80 8.85
C GLY A 552 -7.31 2.80 9.99
N ALA A 553 -8.30 1.93 10.01
CA ALA A 553 -8.50 0.91 11.02
C ALA A 553 -7.32 -0.06 11.11
N GLY A 554 -6.70 -0.15 12.29
CA GLY A 554 -5.48 -0.93 12.53
C GLY A 554 -4.21 -0.38 11.89
N HIS A 555 -4.27 0.75 11.17
CA HIS A 555 -3.10 1.36 10.51
C HIS A 555 -2.06 1.78 11.55
N ARG A 556 -0.79 1.65 11.19
CA ARG A 556 0.36 1.91 12.07
C ARG A 556 1.42 2.71 11.32
N VAL A 557 1.91 3.78 11.94
CA VAL A 557 2.86 4.72 11.33
C VAL A 557 3.99 5.02 12.32
N THR A 558 5.21 5.13 11.80
CA THR A 558 6.47 5.25 12.54
C THR A 558 7.27 6.42 12.00
N ALA A 559 7.39 7.48 12.78
CA ALA A 559 8.37 8.53 12.55
C ALA A 559 9.61 8.30 13.43
N ILE A 560 10.81 8.55 12.88
CA ILE A 560 12.07 8.47 13.64
C ILE A 560 12.81 9.79 13.52
N TYR A 561 13.23 10.35 14.66
CA TYR A 561 14.15 11.47 14.70
C TYR A 561 15.53 11.00 15.17
N GLU A 562 16.59 11.44 14.48
CA GLU A 562 17.91 11.53 15.11
C GLU A 562 17.94 12.81 15.95
N ILE A 563 18.39 12.71 17.20
CA ILE A 563 18.49 13.84 18.13
C ILE A 563 19.89 13.92 18.78
N THR A 564 20.37 15.15 18.95
CA THR A 564 21.60 15.49 19.68
C THR A 564 21.24 15.96 21.07
N PRO A 565 21.58 15.22 22.15
CA PRO A 565 21.39 15.70 23.52
C PRO A 565 22.24 16.95 23.80
N VAL A 566 21.74 17.88 24.61
CA VAL A 566 22.54 19.03 25.07
C VAL A 566 23.78 18.52 25.82
N GLY A 567 24.96 18.99 25.41
CA GLY A 567 26.26 18.57 25.94
C GLY A 567 26.96 17.45 25.16
N ALA A 568 26.29 16.81 24.20
CA ALA A 568 26.96 16.02 23.16
C ALA A 568 27.56 16.95 22.09
N LYS A 569 28.46 16.42 21.24
CA LYS A 569 29.02 17.19 20.12
C LYS A 569 27.94 17.52 19.08
N SER A 570 27.94 18.74 18.55
CA SER A 570 27.11 19.15 17.41
C SER A 570 27.45 18.36 16.13
N LEU A 571 26.64 18.53 15.08
CA LEU A 571 26.89 17.98 13.74
C LEU A 571 27.83 18.87 12.91
#